data_AF-A0A2W4NAF9-F1
#
_entry.id   AF-A0A2W4NAF9-F1
#
_cell.length_a   1.000
_cell.length_b   1.000
_cell.length_c   1.000
_cell.angle_alpha   90.00
_cell.angle_beta   90.00
_cell.angle_gamma   90.00
#
_symmetry.space_group_name_H-M   'P 1'
#
loop_
_entity.id
_entity.type
_entity.pdbx_description
1 polymer ?
#
loop_
_entity_poly.entity_id
_entity_poly.type
_entity_poly.pdbx_seq_one_letter_code
_entity_poly.pdbx_strand_id
1 'polypeptide(L)'
;MGDSLDARTFEARYRELVAEFGKNRTNVLCIECTGCEACTECTFCEDSQRLLRCHFCVRCEGCSDSAHCRSSRGLTGCQHCIECDNCLASSYLVRCVGLSGCSYCFGCVGLSNKDFHILNEPYPRRDYFEITRRLLRELRLG
;
A
#
# COMPACT_ATOMS: atom_id res chain seq x y z
N MET A 1 6.63 -0.59 30.68
CA MET A 1 5.40 0.02 30.15
C MET A 1 5.45 -0.13 28.66
N GLY A 2 4.88 -1.21 28.12
CA GLY A 2 4.80 -1.41 26.67
C GLY A 2 3.59 -0.65 26.17
N ASP A 3 3.79 0.42 25.40
CA ASP A 3 2.70 1.12 24.72
C ASP A 3 1.98 0.13 23.83
N SER A 4 0.76 -0.25 24.21
CA SER A 4 -0.09 -1.07 23.35
C SER A 4 -0.49 -0.23 22.15
N LEU A 5 -0.05 -0.61 20.94
CA LEU A 5 -0.50 -0.01 19.69
C LEU A 5 -2.04 -0.15 19.58
N ASP A 6 -2.77 0.93 19.84
CA ASP A 6 -4.21 1.03 19.63
C ASP A 6 -4.53 1.76 18.32
N ALA A 7 -5.76 1.65 17.82
CA ALA A 7 -6.15 2.27 16.55
C ALA A 7 -5.89 3.78 16.48
N ARG A 8 -6.07 4.52 17.57
CA ARG A 8 -5.86 5.97 17.60
C ARG A 8 -4.37 6.32 17.45
N THR A 9 -3.52 5.62 18.18
CA THR A 9 -2.06 5.79 18.13
C THR A 9 -1.53 5.34 16.77
N PHE A 10 -2.06 4.25 16.24
CA PHE A 10 -1.75 3.79 14.88
C PHE A 10 -2.06 4.87 13.84
N GLU A 11 -3.27 5.46 13.86
CA GLU A 11 -3.68 6.49 12.90
C GLU A 11 -2.84 7.77 12.98
N ALA A 12 -2.40 8.15 14.18
CA ALA A 12 -1.54 9.31 14.37
C ALA A 12 -0.16 9.05 13.74
N ARG A 13 0.49 7.95 14.11
CA ARG A 13 1.81 7.56 13.60
C ARG A 13 1.80 7.32 12.09
N TYR A 14 0.75 6.68 11.57
CA TYR A 14 0.60 6.45 10.13
C TYR A 14 0.52 7.76 9.34
N ARG A 15 -0.24 8.74 9.83
CA ARG A 15 -0.33 10.06 9.18
C ARG A 15 1.00 10.79 9.17
N GLU A 16 1.80 10.68 10.22
CA GLU A 16 3.15 11.25 10.28
C GLU A 16 4.06 10.62 9.22
N LEU A 17 4.07 9.28 9.11
CA LEU A 17 4.87 8.56 8.09
C LEU A 17 4.48 8.96 6.66
N VAL A 18 3.17 9.05 6.37
CA VAL A 18 2.69 9.48 5.05
C VAL A 18 3.07 10.93 4.76
N ALA A 19 2.93 11.83 5.73
CA ALA A 19 3.30 13.23 5.59
C ALA A 19 4.80 13.43 5.38
N GLU A 20 5.63 12.60 6.01
CA GLU A 20 7.08 12.58 5.81
C GLU A 20 7.45 12.08 4.41
N PHE A 21 6.84 10.98 3.97
CA PHE A 21 7.07 10.42 2.63
C PHE A 21 6.63 11.36 1.51
N GLY A 22 5.52 12.08 1.69
CA GLY A 22 5.03 13.07 0.72
C GLY A 22 5.99 14.26 0.46
N LYS A 23 7.01 14.46 1.31
CA LYS A 23 8.06 15.48 1.11
C LYS A 23 9.16 15.01 0.16
N ASN A 24 9.30 13.70 -0.09
CA ASN A 24 10.28 13.13 -1.01
C ASN A 24 9.63 12.80 -2.36
N ARG A 25 9.56 13.79 -3.26
CA ARG A 25 9.06 13.62 -4.63
C ARG A 25 10.21 13.65 -5.62
N THR A 26 10.92 12.54 -5.80
CA THR A 26 11.80 12.35 -6.97
C THR A 26 11.07 11.52 -8.02
N ASN A 27 10.70 12.18 -9.13
CA ASN A 27 10.19 11.52 -10.32
C ASN A 27 11.37 10.93 -11.11
N VAL A 28 11.42 9.61 -11.24
CA VAL A 28 12.36 8.93 -12.13
C VAL A 28 11.61 8.60 -13.42
N LEU A 29 12.08 9.20 -14.55
CA LEU A 29 11.67 8.92 -15.94
C LEU A 29 10.24 9.34 -16.37
N CYS A 30 9.97 10.64 -16.54
CA CYS A 30 8.83 11.13 -17.34
C CYS A 30 9.24 12.40 -18.12
N ILE A 31 9.02 12.42 -19.44
CA ILE A 31 9.20 13.59 -20.33
C ILE A 31 7.83 13.96 -20.91
N GLU A 32 7.48 15.24 -20.77
CA GLU A 32 6.37 16.01 -21.38
C GLU A 32 4.99 15.34 -21.55
N CYS A 33 4.05 15.69 -20.66
CA CYS A 33 2.60 15.65 -20.90
C CYS A 33 1.94 16.85 -20.19
N THR A 34 1.09 17.59 -20.90
CA THR A 34 0.24 18.63 -20.32
C THR A 34 -1.16 18.06 -20.06
N GLY A 35 -1.57 18.01 -18.79
CA GLY A 35 -2.93 17.63 -18.38
C GLY A 35 -3.14 16.20 -17.87
N CYS A 36 -2.09 15.39 -17.69
CA CYS A 36 -2.13 14.04 -17.08
C CYS A 36 -0.81 13.76 -16.32
N GLU A 37 -0.84 13.08 -15.16
CA GLU A 37 0.35 12.55 -14.44
C GLU A 37 0.34 10.99 -14.40
N ALA A 38 1.49 10.36 -14.71
CA ALA A 38 1.84 8.93 -14.54
C ALA A 38 1.14 7.87 -15.45
N CYS A 39 1.20 8.09 -16.77
CA CYS A 39 0.62 7.37 -17.91
C CYS A 39 1.43 6.37 -18.81
N THR A 40 1.29 5.03 -18.82
CA THR A 40 1.88 4.16 -19.91
C THR A 40 0.91 3.10 -20.48
N GLU A 41 0.82 3.01 -21.82
CA GLU A 41 0.05 2.06 -22.66
C GLU A 41 -1.46 1.86 -22.39
N CYS A 42 -2.35 2.76 -22.87
CA CYS A 42 -3.81 2.51 -22.89
C CYS A 42 -4.53 3.13 -24.12
N THR A 43 -5.61 2.49 -24.59
CA THR A 43 -6.64 3.09 -25.46
C THR A 43 -8.04 2.56 -25.05
N PHE A 44 -9.01 3.49 -24.91
CA PHE A 44 -10.44 3.34 -24.53
C PHE A 44 -10.78 2.81 -23.13
N CYS A 45 -11.07 3.72 -22.17
CA CYS A 45 -11.75 3.42 -20.90
C CYS A 45 -12.61 4.62 -20.42
N GLU A 46 -13.75 4.33 -19.77
CA GLU A 46 -14.57 5.26 -18.99
C GLU A 46 -14.76 4.67 -17.59
N ASP A 47 -14.54 5.48 -16.54
CA ASP A 47 -14.54 5.13 -15.10
C ASP A 47 -13.60 4.00 -14.66
N SER A 48 -12.42 3.88 -15.28
CA SER A 48 -11.27 3.11 -14.79
C SER A 48 -9.97 3.54 -15.49
N GLN A 49 -8.84 3.69 -14.78
CA GLN A 49 -7.53 3.95 -15.38
C GLN A 49 -6.53 2.81 -15.13
N ARG A 50 -6.05 2.18 -16.22
CA ARG A 50 -4.84 1.32 -16.32
C ARG A 50 -4.78 0.12 -15.38
N LEU A 51 -5.73 -0.81 -15.56
CA LEU A 51 -5.62 -2.16 -15.00
C LEU A 51 -5.08 -3.14 -16.05
N LEU A 52 -3.95 -3.81 -15.78
CA LEU A 52 -3.34 -4.78 -16.69
C LEU A 52 -3.16 -6.14 -15.99
N ARG A 53 -3.81 -7.22 -16.45
CA ARG A 53 -3.71 -8.58 -15.87
C ARG A 53 -4.04 -8.65 -14.36
N CYS A 54 -5.10 -7.96 -13.93
CA CYS A 54 -5.55 -8.00 -12.54
C CYS A 54 -6.74 -8.94 -12.33
N HIS A 55 -6.76 -9.67 -11.21
CA HIS A 55 -7.82 -10.65 -10.89
C HIS A 55 -8.44 -10.37 -9.51
N PHE A 56 -9.77 -10.28 -9.41
CA PHE A 56 -10.50 -10.08 -8.14
C PHE A 56 -10.10 -8.80 -7.36
N CYS A 57 -9.96 -7.66 -8.03
CA CYS A 57 -9.71 -6.36 -7.38
C CYS A 57 -11.01 -5.54 -7.21
N VAL A 58 -11.17 -4.82 -6.10
CA VAL A 58 -12.38 -4.04 -5.78
C VAL A 58 -12.00 -2.60 -5.41
N ARG A 59 -12.50 -1.60 -6.15
CA ARG A 59 -12.16 -0.17 -5.97
C ARG A 59 -10.65 0.09 -6.09
N CYS A 60 -10.03 -0.38 -7.17
CA CYS A 60 -8.60 -0.18 -7.43
C CYS A 60 -8.34 0.68 -8.67
N GLU A 61 -7.26 1.47 -8.67
CA GLU A 61 -6.88 2.38 -9.77
C GLU A 61 -5.42 2.13 -10.17
N GLY A 62 -5.08 2.12 -11.46
CA GLY A 62 -3.68 2.06 -11.92
C GLY A 62 -2.90 0.81 -11.52
N CYS A 63 -3.54 -0.36 -11.39
CA CYS A 63 -2.91 -1.60 -10.94
C CYS A 63 -2.58 -2.59 -12.07
N SER A 64 -1.39 -3.19 -12.09
CA SER A 64 -0.99 -4.26 -13.02
C SER A 64 -0.60 -5.55 -12.28
N ASP A 65 -0.80 -6.73 -12.87
CA ASP A 65 -0.43 -8.06 -12.34
C ASP A 65 -0.87 -8.31 -10.88
N SER A 66 -1.97 -7.71 -10.47
CA SER A 66 -2.37 -7.69 -9.06
C SER A 66 -3.64 -8.50 -8.83
N ALA A 67 -3.71 -9.22 -7.70
CA ALA A 67 -4.92 -9.98 -7.37
C ALA A 67 -5.36 -9.87 -5.92
N HIS A 68 -6.67 -9.99 -5.71
CA HIS A 68 -7.33 -9.91 -4.40
C HIS A 68 -7.05 -8.59 -3.65
N CYS A 69 -6.96 -7.48 -4.38
CA CYS A 69 -6.72 -6.15 -3.79
C CYS A 69 -8.03 -5.36 -3.60
N ARG A 70 -8.08 -4.49 -2.59
CA ARG A 70 -9.25 -3.63 -2.29
C ARG A 70 -8.84 -2.19 -2.02
N SER A 71 -9.61 -1.22 -2.51
CA SER A 71 -9.44 0.22 -2.22
C SER A 71 -8.01 0.74 -2.45
N SER A 72 -7.30 0.22 -3.46
CA SER A 72 -5.86 0.46 -3.61
C SER A 72 -5.50 1.11 -4.95
N ARG A 73 -4.44 1.91 -5.00
CA ARG A 73 -4.01 2.62 -6.22
C ARG A 73 -2.56 2.30 -6.57
N GLY A 74 -2.22 2.30 -7.86
CA GLY A 74 -0.84 2.20 -8.34
C GLY A 74 -0.12 0.90 -7.97
N LEU A 75 -0.82 -0.25 -7.94
CA LEU A 75 -0.21 -1.53 -7.56
C LEU A 75 0.38 -2.27 -8.77
N THR A 76 1.61 -2.76 -8.72
CA THR A 76 2.19 -3.57 -9.82
C THR A 76 2.69 -4.89 -9.27
N GLY A 77 2.16 -6.03 -9.74
CA GLY A 77 2.57 -7.36 -9.26
C GLY A 77 2.20 -7.65 -7.79
N CYS A 78 1.13 -7.03 -7.27
CA CYS A 78 0.80 -7.09 -5.85
C CYS A 78 -0.37 -8.03 -5.53
N GLN A 79 -0.34 -8.69 -4.37
CA GLN A 79 -1.34 -9.69 -4.01
C GLN A 79 -1.89 -9.45 -2.60
N HIS A 80 -3.21 -9.60 -2.40
CA HIS A 80 -3.86 -9.43 -1.09
C HIS A 80 -3.55 -8.07 -0.42
N CYS A 81 -3.78 -6.97 -1.15
CA CYS A 81 -3.54 -5.61 -0.64
C CYS A 81 -4.85 -4.88 -0.27
N ILE A 82 -4.88 -4.16 0.84
CA ILE A 82 -6.06 -3.41 1.30
C ILE A 82 -5.65 -1.96 1.57
N GLU A 83 -6.30 -1.01 0.91
CA GLU A 83 -6.04 0.43 1.10
C GLU A 83 -4.57 0.83 0.88
N CYS A 84 -3.93 0.25 -0.14
CA CYS A 84 -2.54 0.52 -0.46
C CYS A 84 -2.38 1.51 -1.62
N ASP A 85 -1.27 2.24 -1.66
CA ASP A 85 -0.98 3.23 -2.70
C ASP A 85 0.47 3.04 -3.22
N ASN A 86 0.66 3.05 -4.54
CA ASN A 86 1.97 2.97 -5.22
C ASN A 86 2.89 1.84 -4.73
N CYS A 87 2.41 0.59 -4.73
CA CYS A 87 3.21 -0.56 -4.28
C CYS A 87 3.61 -1.49 -5.44
N LEU A 88 4.80 -2.08 -5.37
CA LEU A 88 5.39 -2.93 -6.41
C LEU A 88 5.78 -4.30 -5.84
N ALA A 89 5.49 -5.39 -6.57
CA ALA A 89 5.89 -6.77 -6.31
C ALA A 89 5.71 -7.20 -4.84
N SER A 90 4.61 -6.80 -4.20
CA SER A 90 4.41 -6.93 -2.75
C SER A 90 3.15 -7.71 -2.40
N SER A 91 3.11 -8.37 -1.25
CA SER A 91 1.99 -9.24 -0.86
C SER A 91 1.52 -9.04 0.57
N TYR A 92 0.23 -9.26 0.85
CA TYR A 92 -0.33 -9.15 2.20
C TYR A 92 -0.08 -7.77 2.84
N LEU A 93 -0.40 -6.71 2.09
CA LEU A 93 -0.24 -5.34 2.53
C LEU A 93 -1.56 -4.76 3.04
N VAL A 94 -1.51 -3.98 4.12
CA VAL A 94 -2.68 -3.25 4.61
C VAL A 94 -2.27 -1.83 4.96
N ARG A 95 -2.93 -0.84 4.34
CA ARG A 95 -2.66 0.59 4.53
C ARG A 95 -1.19 0.92 4.35
N CYS A 96 -0.68 0.59 3.17
CA CYS A 96 0.73 0.75 2.84
C CYS A 96 0.90 1.73 1.68
N VAL A 97 1.98 2.53 1.70
CA VAL A 97 2.24 3.52 0.64
C VAL A 97 3.69 3.38 0.16
N GLY A 98 3.92 3.24 -1.13
CA GLY A 98 5.29 3.28 -1.69
C GLY A 98 6.15 2.06 -1.33
N LEU A 99 5.57 0.87 -1.20
CA LEU A 99 6.32 -0.35 -0.88
C LEU A 99 6.84 -1.08 -2.12
N SER A 100 8.01 -1.70 -2.05
CA SER A 100 8.58 -2.49 -3.16
C SER A 100 9.16 -3.81 -2.67
N GLY A 101 8.68 -4.95 -3.18
CA GLY A 101 9.18 -6.28 -2.78
C GLY A 101 8.92 -6.65 -1.31
N CYS A 102 7.85 -6.14 -0.70
CA CYS A 102 7.57 -6.31 0.73
C CYS A 102 6.42 -7.31 0.96
N SER A 103 6.47 -8.06 2.07
CA SER A 103 5.39 -8.97 2.47
C SER A 103 4.98 -8.80 3.93
N TYR A 104 3.69 -8.95 4.24
CA TYR A 104 3.18 -8.83 5.62
C TYR A 104 3.56 -7.48 6.25
N CYS A 105 3.09 -6.39 5.65
CA CYS A 105 3.30 -5.05 6.17
C CYS A 105 1.96 -4.39 6.50
N PHE A 106 1.93 -3.62 7.60
CA PHE A 106 0.73 -2.95 8.09
C PHE A 106 1.03 -1.49 8.45
N GLY A 107 0.44 -0.51 7.75
CA GLY A 107 0.72 0.90 8.00
C GLY A 107 2.12 1.35 7.57
N CYS A 108 2.81 0.58 6.73
CA CYS A 108 4.18 0.88 6.31
C CYS A 108 4.23 1.85 5.14
N VAL A 109 5.27 2.68 5.10
CA VAL A 109 5.47 3.70 4.08
C VAL A 109 6.92 3.69 3.58
N GLY A 110 7.13 3.60 2.28
CA GLY A 110 8.45 3.76 1.64
C GLY A 110 9.46 2.63 1.90
N LEU A 111 9.01 1.43 2.28
CA LEU A 111 9.91 0.30 2.53
C LEU A 111 10.23 -0.49 1.25
N SER A 112 11.41 -1.08 1.19
CA SER A 112 11.81 -2.00 0.12
C SER A 112 12.42 -3.29 0.67
N ASN A 113 11.98 -4.45 0.16
CA ASN A 113 12.45 -5.78 0.55
C ASN A 113 12.39 -6.03 2.08
N LYS A 114 11.25 -5.69 2.70
CA LYS A 114 11.01 -5.87 4.14
C LYS A 114 9.78 -6.71 4.40
N ASP A 115 9.88 -7.57 5.41
CA ASP A 115 8.78 -8.43 5.83
C ASP A 115 8.45 -8.28 7.32
N PHE A 116 7.18 -8.47 7.69
CA PHE A 116 6.70 -8.42 9.09
C PHE A 116 6.96 -7.08 9.77
N HIS A 117 6.52 -5.99 9.12
CA HIS A 117 6.66 -4.64 9.67
C HIS A 117 5.31 -4.00 9.96
N ILE A 118 5.25 -3.24 11.04
CA ILE A 118 4.09 -2.40 11.41
C ILE A 118 4.61 -0.99 11.60
N LEU A 119 4.05 0.02 10.91
CA LEU A 119 4.51 1.41 10.99
C LEU A 119 6.03 1.57 10.80
N ASN A 120 6.59 0.85 9.81
CA ASN A 120 8.01 0.79 9.50
C ASN A 120 8.92 0.16 10.57
N GLU A 121 8.38 -0.43 11.63
CA GLU A 121 9.15 -1.15 12.64
C GLU A 121 9.07 -2.68 12.41
N PRO A 122 10.18 -3.41 12.57
CA PRO A 122 10.18 -4.87 12.45
C PRO A 122 9.53 -5.53 13.68
N TYR A 123 8.71 -6.55 13.44
CA TYR A 123 8.11 -7.36 14.49
C TYR A 123 8.39 -8.85 14.30
N PRO A 124 8.53 -9.62 15.38
CA PRO A 124 8.52 -11.07 15.30
C PRO A 124 7.21 -11.56 14.66
N ARG A 125 7.28 -12.59 13.82
CA ARG A 125 6.12 -13.14 13.09
C ARG A 125 4.90 -13.41 13.97
N ARG A 126 5.12 -13.97 15.17
CA ARG A 126 4.04 -14.27 16.12
C ARG A 126 3.31 -13.00 16.56
N ASP A 127 4.08 -12.01 16.99
CA ASP A 127 3.56 -10.76 17.54
C ASP A 127 2.91 -9.92 16.44
N TYR A 128 3.48 -9.93 15.22
CA TYR A 128 2.90 -9.30 14.05
C TYR A 128 1.45 -9.76 13.80
N PHE A 129 1.20 -11.07 13.76
CA PHE A 129 -0.15 -11.58 13.50
C PHE A 129 -1.13 -11.29 14.66
N GLU A 130 -0.64 -11.25 15.90
CA GLU A 130 -1.46 -10.91 17.05
C GLU A 130 -1.90 -9.43 17.01
N ILE A 131 -0.94 -8.52 16.78
CA ILE A 131 -1.18 -7.07 16.71
C ILE A 131 -2.06 -6.72 15.50
N THR A 132 -1.74 -7.24 14.31
CA THR A 132 -2.50 -6.93 13.10
C THR A 132 -3.93 -7.45 13.11
N ARG A 133 -4.20 -8.64 13.67
CA ARG A 133 -5.57 -9.14 13.87
C ARG A 133 -6.40 -8.26 14.78
N ARG A 134 -5.77 -7.64 15.78
CA ARG A 134 -6.44 -6.68 16.66
C ARG A 134 -6.72 -5.38 15.89
N LEU A 135 -5.70 -4.81 15.24
CA LEU A 135 -5.82 -3.56 14.47
C LEU A 135 -6.85 -3.67 13.33
N LEU A 136 -6.89 -4.79 12.60
CA LEU A 136 -7.90 -5.02 11.54
C LEU A 136 -9.34 -4.89 12.06
N ARG A 137 -9.60 -5.41 13.27
CA ARG A 137 -10.93 -5.32 13.90
C ARG A 137 -11.23 -3.90 14.38
N GLU A 138 -10.26 -3.25 15.01
CA GLU A 138 -10.44 -1.88 15.50
C GLU A 138 -10.63 -0.87 14.36
N LEU A 139 -9.94 -1.06 13.23
CA LEU A 139 -10.00 -0.20 12.05
C LEU A 139 -11.11 -0.58 11.05
N ARG A 140 -11.86 -1.67 11.31
CA ARG A 140 -12.94 -2.18 10.43
C ARG A 140 -12.50 -2.47 8.99
N LEU A 141 -11.32 -3.07 8.85
CA LEU A 141 -10.70 -3.42 7.57
C LEU A 141 -10.89 -4.90 7.17
N GLY A 142 -11.71 -5.64 7.92
CA GLY A 142 -12.03 -7.06 7.72
C GLY A 142 -13.38 -7.30 7.08
#